data_AF-A0A954PJK3-F1
#
_entry.id   AF-A0A954PJK3-F1
#
_cell.length_a   1.000
_cell.length_b   1.000
_cell.length_c   1.000
_cell.angle_alpha   90.00
_cell.angle_beta   90.00
_cell.angle_gamma   90.00
#
_symmetry.space_group_name_H-M   'P 1'
#
loop_
_entity.id
_entity.type
_entity.pdbx_description
1 polymer ?
#
loop_
_entity_poly.entity_id
_entity_poly.type
_entity_poly.pdbx_seq_one_letter_code
_entity_poly.pdbx_strand_id
1 'polypeptide(L)'
;MNPTPFRTPNNLDRPSYSNAVNPPTASIRGAEDAQPISTLPQPSADSSVQQGHEIQSTQVNSKLANELNQFNKLATNLRERLVPAYEFEARCRQAFEVANDLFGNAPTWVCFYRELMGGRGMIHILFETDEDFGQFLRSEQYHQIQLMLTALRSRDQPENDPNDPQRMITVRLPKSLHESICEEALRLKISVNRLCISRMLQLLDPQMIPKTKSKPRGRKPRTTTKQAKRAQAAATQDSSPLPQVSPRLP
;
A
#
# COMPACT_ATOMS: atom_id res chain seq x y z
N MET A 1 -36.25 40.16 26.51
CA MET A 1 -35.32 39.90 27.64
C MET A 1 -34.01 39.39 27.08
N ASN A 2 -32.89 39.64 27.75
CA ASN A 2 -31.57 39.62 27.12
C ASN A 2 -30.92 38.22 27.09
N PRO A 3 -30.15 37.87 26.04
CA PRO A 3 -29.25 36.73 26.08
C PRO A 3 -28.03 37.03 26.97
N THR A 4 -27.54 36.02 27.69
CA THR A 4 -26.31 36.10 28.48
C THR A 4 -25.07 35.89 27.60
N PRO A 5 -23.97 36.65 27.78
CA PRO A 5 -22.77 36.56 26.95
C PRO A 5 -21.85 35.39 27.35
N PHE A 6 -21.12 34.86 26.38
CA PHE A 6 -20.00 33.94 26.61
C PHE A 6 -18.89 34.62 27.43
N ARG A 7 -18.39 33.95 28.47
CA ARG A 7 -17.29 34.43 29.32
C ARG A 7 -15.98 33.74 28.90
N THR A 8 -15.13 34.45 28.17
CA THR A 8 -13.75 34.01 27.90
C THR A 8 -12.88 34.14 29.15
N PRO A 9 -12.14 33.11 29.59
CA PRO A 9 -11.09 33.26 30.60
C PRO A 9 -9.89 34.04 30.04
N ASN A 10 -9.10 34.64 30.93
CA ASN A 10 -8.05 35.59 30.55
C ASN A 10 -6.82 34.95 29.91
N ASN A 11 -6.19 35.75 29.04
CA ASN A 11 -4.82 35.58 28.57
C ASN A 11 -3.83 36.04 29.66
N LEU A 12 -2.97 35.15 30.13
CA LEU A 12 -1.78 35.44 30.94
C LEU A 12 -0.67 34.43 30.60
N ASP A 13 0.56 34.77 31.01
CA ASP A 13 1.77 33.95 30.94
C ASP A 13 2.28 33.56 29.54
N ARG A 14 2.72 34.59 28.81
CA ARG A 14 3.82 34.44 27.82
C ARG A 14 5.18 34.38 28.56
N PRO A 15 5.94 33.27 28.49
CA PRO A 15 7.38 33.32 28.75
C PRO A 15 8.10 34.03 27.59
N SER A 16 8.95 35.01 27.91
CA SER A 16 9.73 35.76 26.92
C SER A 16 11.04 35.03 26.57
N TYR A 17 11.11 34.41 25.39
CA TYR A 17 12.35 33.85 24.86
C TYR A 17 13.18 34.91 24.13
N SER A 18 13.92 35.69 24.92
CA SER A 18 14.99 36.57 24.44
C SER A 18 16.37 35.93 24.64
N ASN A 19 17.12 35.80 23.54
CA ASN A 19 18.58 35.60 23.40
C ASN A 19 18.94 34.42 22.49
N ALA A 20 19.07 34.69 21.19
CA ALA A 20 19.84 33.86 20.29
C ALA A 20 21.33 34.21 20.44
N VAL A 21 22.14 33.26 20.92
CA VAL A 21 23.61 33.39 20.97
C VAL A 21 24.18 32.65 19.76
N ASN A 22 24.92 33.35 18.91
CA ASN A 22 25.54 32.77 17.72
C ASN A 22 26.75 31.89 18.10
N PRO A 23 26.91 30.68 17.54
CA PRO A 23 28.18 29.97 17.58
C PRO A 23 29.22 30.69 16.67
N PRO A 24 30.51 30.74 17.06
CA PRO A 24 31.50 31.52 16.33
C PRO A 24 32.00 30.84 15.05
N THR A 25 32.37 31.65 14.07
CA THR A 25 33.09 31.20 12.87
C THR A 25 34.54 30.87 13.20
N ALA A 26 34.99 29.67 12.84
CA ALA A 26 36.40 29.28 12.88
C ALA A 26 36.89 28.98 11.46
N SER A 27 37.86 29.76 10.97
CA SER A 27 38.51 29.56 9.67
C SER A 27 40.02 29.52 9.88
N ILE A 28 40.66 28.43 9.45
CA ILE A 28 42.12 28.25 9.44
C ILE A 28 42.54 27.77 8.05
N ARG A 29 43.72 28.21 7.60
CA ARG A 29 44.33 27.94 6.28
C ARG A 29 45.48 26.93 6.39
N GLY A 30 45.86 26.33 5.25
CA GLY A 30 46.94 25.34 5.09
C GLY A 30 46.38 24.08 4.40
N ALA A 31 46.72 23.67 3.17
CA ALA A 31 47.89 23.91 2.30
C ALA A 31 49.16 23.23 2.86
N GLU A 32 49.91 22.36 2.15
CA GLU A 32 49.85 21.83 0.76
C GLU A 32 50.24 20.31 0.79
N ASP A 33 50.32 19.45 -0.24
CA ASP A 33 50.26 19.51 -1.72
C ASP A 33 49.83 18.10 -2.28
N ALA A 34 50.23 17.74 -3.51
CA ALA A 34 50.43 16.39 -4.07
C ALA A 34 49.26 15.67 -4.78
N GLN A 35 48.97 16.16 -5.98
CA GLN A 35 48.79 15.48 -7.30
C GLN A 35 48.28 14.01 -7.43
N PRO A 36 47.58 13.65 -8.54
CA PRO A 36 46.67 12.50 -8.59
C PRO A 36 47.29 11.17 -9.05
N ILE A 37 46.68 10.06 -8.60
CA ILE A 37 46.81 8.73 -9.22
C ILE A 37 45.45 8.35 -9.83
N SER A 38 45.45 8.01 -11.12
CA SER A 38 44.26 7.63 -11.89
C SER A 38 44.26 6.13 -12.18
N THR A 39 43.48 5.35 -11.43
CA THR A 39 43.26 3.92 -11.72
C THR A 39 41.80 3.54 -11.48
N LEU A 40 41.08 3.14 -12.54
CA LEU A 40 39.83 2.39 -12.39
C LEU A 40 40.14 0.97 -11.89
N PRO A 41 39.40 0.43 -10.91
CA PRO A 41 39.33 -1.01 -10.74
C PRO A 41 38.60 -1.61 -11.95
N GLN A 42 39.25 -2.47 -12.71
CA GLN A 42 38.53 -3.34 -13.64
C GLN A 42 37.75 -4.40 -12.85
N PRO A 43 36.55 -4.81 -13.30
CA PRO A 43 35.85 -5.94 -12.70
C PRO A 43 36.53 -7.24 -13.13
N SER A 44 37.36 -7.81 -12.24
CA SER A 44 37.85 -9.18 -12.38
C SER A 44 36.68 -10.16 -12.46
N ALA A 45 36.67 -11.03 -13.49
CA ALA A 45 35.61 -12.00 -13.66
C ALA A 45 35.77 -13.16 -12.67
N ASP A 46 34.95 -13.18 -11.61
CA ASP A 46 34.78 -14.32 -10.71
C ASP A 46 33.33 -14.82 -10.75
N SER A 47 32.99 -15.51 -11.83
CA SER A 47 31.62 -15.95 -12.18
C SER A 47 31.09 -17.09 -11.30
N SER A 48 31.79 -17.42 -10.21
CA SER A 48 31.64 -18.65 -9.43
C SER A 48 30.51 -18.63 -8.41
N VAL A 49 30.01 -17.45 -8.03
CA VAL A 49 29.15 -17.26 -6.85
C VAL A 49 27.68 -16.95 -7.19
N GLN A 50 27.38 -16.41 -8.38
CA GLN A 50 26.02 -15.89 -8.70
C GLN A 50 24.97 -16.98 -8.99
N GLN A 51 25.36 -18.14 -9.51
CA GLN A 51 24.41 -19.19 -9.93
C GLN A 51 23.58 -19.80 -8.78
N GLY A 52 24.08 -19.74 -7.54
CA GLY A 52 23.36 -20.29 -6.38
C GLY A 52 22.08 -19.52 -6.01
N HIS A 53 22.07 -18.20 -6.20
CA HIS A 53 20.93 -17.35 -5.82
C HIS A 53 19.77 -17.43 -6.82
N GLU A 54 20.08 -17.51 -8.12
CA GLU A 54 19.08 -17.47 -9.19
C GLU A 54 18.17 -18.72 -9.18
N ILE A 55 18.78 -19.90 -8.99
CA ILE A 55 18.06 -21.19 -8.91
C ILE A 55 17.09 -21.19 -7.71
N GLN A 56 17.54 -20.76 -6.52
CA GLN A 56 16.68 -20.70 -5.33
C GLN A 56 15.51 -19.73 -5.51
N SER A 57 15.75 -18.54 -6.09
CA SER A 57 14.69 -17.56 -6.34
C SER A 57 13.58 -18.12 -7.25
N THR A 58 13.96 -18.88 -8.28
CA THR A 58 13.04 -19.50 -9.23
C THR A 58 12.20 -20.61 -8.57
N GLN A 59 12.79 -21.37 -7.64
CA GLN A 59 12.08 -22.41 -6.89
C GLN A 59 11.10 -21.82 -5.86
N VAL A 60 11.48 -20.74 -5.16
CA VAL A 60 10.59 -20.04 -4.22
C VAL A 60 9.39 -19.42 -4.97
N ASN A 61 9.64 -18.77 -6.11
CA ASN A 61 8.58 -18.15 -6.91
C ASN A 61 7.58 -19.18 -7.47
N SER A 62 8.05 -20.35 -7.93
CA SER A 62 7.15 -21.40 -8.43
C SER A 62 6.34 -22.08 -7.32
N LYS A 63 6.89 -22.25 -6.10
CA LYS A 63 6.12 -22.70 -4.93
C LYS A 63 5.02 -21.68 -4.57
N LEU A 64 5.37 -20.40 -4.45
CA LEU A 64 4.42 -19.33 -4.14
C LEU A 64 3.30 -19.23 -5.18
N ALA A 65 3.61 -19.37 -6.47
CA ALA A 65 2.60 -19.38 -7.54
C ALA A 65 1.61 -20.56 -7.39
N ASN A 66 2.07 -21.74 -6.99
CA ASN A 66 1.19 -22.89 -6.74
C ASN A 66 0.29 -22.68 -5.52
N GLU A 67 0.82 -22.12 -4.43
CA GLU A 67 0.03 -21.80 -3.22
C GLU A 67 -1.01 -20.70 -3.51
N LEU A 68 -0.66 -19.66 -4.29
CA LEU A 68 -1.60 -18.64 -4.76
C LEU A 68 -2.70 -19.23 -5.65
N ASN A 69 -2.37 -20.17 -6.54
CA ASN A 69 -3.35 -20.87 -7.37
C ASN A 69 -4.30 -21.77 -6.54
N GLN A 70 -3.82 -22.38 -5.46
CA GLN A 70 -4.66 -23.14 -4.52
C GLN A 70 -5.56 -22.21 -3.71
N PHE A 71 -5.01 -21.12 -3.15
CA PHE A 71 -5.76 -20.12 -2.40
C PHE A 71 -6.87 -19.47 -3.23
N ASN A 72 -6.58 -19.06 -4.47
CA ASN A 72 -7.57 -18.44 -5.36
C ASN A 72 -8.73 -19.39 -5.69
N LYS A 73 -8.48 -20.71 -5.82
CA LYS A 73 -9.55 -21.72 -5.99
C LYS A 73 -10.43 -21.84 -4.73
N LEU A 74 -9.81 -21.92 -3.56
CA LEU A 74 -10.50 -21.98 -2.26
C LEU A 74 -11.36 -20.72 -2.03
N ALA A 75 -10.79 -19.53 -2.24
CA ALA A 75 -11.51 -18.27 -2.11
C ALA A 75 -12.66 -18.13 -3.12
N THR A 76 -12.52 -18.68 -4.33
CA THR A 76 -13.61 -18.73 -5.31
C THR A 76 -14.75 -19.62 -4.82
N ASN A 77 -14.45 -20.84 -4.36
CA ASN A 77 -15.48 -21.76 -3.87
C ASN A 77 -16.18 -21.28 -2.60
N LEU A 78 -15.45 -20.64 -1.66
CA LEU A 78 -16.06 -19.97 -0.51
C LEU A 78 -17.01 -18.86 -0.96
N ARG A 79 -16.61 -18.02 -1.93
CA ARG A 79 -17.43 -16.93 -2.47
C ARG A 79 -18.69 -17.44 -3.18
N GLU A 80 -18.60 -18.52 -3.96
CA GLU A 80 -19.74 -19.16 -4.64
C GLU A 80 -20.75 -19.76 -3.66
N ARG A 81 -20.29 -20.21 -2.48
CA ARG A 81 -21.13 -20.76 -1.40
C ARG A 81 -21.65 -19.69 -0.42
N LEU A 82 -21.21 -18.44 -0.54
CA LEU A 82 -21.45 -17.39 0.46
C LEU A 82 -22.86 -16.78 0.32
N VAL A 83 -23.83 -17.38 0.99
CA VAL A 83 -25.16 -16.80 1.19
C VAL A 83 -25.19 -16.08 2.55
N PRO A 84 -25.39 -14.75 2.62
CA PRO A 84 -25.47 -14.04 3.90
C PRO A 84 -26.60 -14.57 4.79
N ALA A 85 -26.29 -14.86 6.05
CA ALA A 85 -27.31 -15.20 7.04
C ALA A 85 -28.28 -14.02 7.27
N TYR A 86 -29.54 -14.30 7.64
CA TYR A 86 -30.55 -13.25 7.88
C TYR A 86 -30.26 -12.42 9.16
N GLU A 87 -29.77 -13.06 10.21
CA GLU A 87 -29.43 -12.41 11.48
C GLU A 87 -28.04 -11.78 11.47
N PHE A 88 -27.91 -10.55 11.99
CA PHE A 88 -26.64 -9.82 12.01
C PHE A 88 -25.52 -10.58 12.74
N GLU A 89 -25.79 -11.14 13.93
CA GLU A 89 -24.80 -11.91 14.69
C GLU A 89 -24.35 -13.18 13.95
N ALA A 90 -25.25 -13.80 13.17
CA ALA A 90 -24.90 -14.93 12.32
C ALA A 90 -23.98 -14.48 11.16
N ARG A 91 -24.22 -13.30 10.56
CA ARG A 91 -23.29 -12.71 9.57
C ARG A 91 -21.92 -12.39 10.16
N CYS A 92 -21.85 -11.89 11.40
CA CYS A 92 -20.60 -11.65 12.10
C CYS A 92 -19.80 -12.94 12.33
N ARG A 93 -20.46 -14.03 12.75
CA ARG A 93 -19.81 -15.35 12.87
C ARG A 93 -19.38 -15.90 11.52
N GLN A 94 -20.23 -15.83 10.50
CA GLN A 94 -19.94 -16.23 9.12
C GLN A 94 -18.72 -15.49 8.53
N ALA A 95 -18.58 -14.19 8.81
CA ALA A 95 -17.40 -13.41 8.41
C ALA A 95 -16.11 -13.92 9.08
N PHE A 96 -16.17 -14.34 10.34
CA PHE A 96 -15.03 -14.90 11.07
C PHE A 96 -14.69 -16.34 10.63
N GLU A 97 -15.69 -17.19 10.39
CA GLU A 97 -15.53 -18.55 9.87
C GLU A 97 -14.81 -18.52 8.50
N VAL A 98 -15.30 -17.70 7.58
CA VAL A 98 -14.68 -17.47 6.26
C VAL A 98 -13.26 -16.90 6.39
N ALA A 99 -13.02 -16.00 7.34
CA ALA A 99 -11.68 -15.50 7.61
C ALA A 99 -10.73 -16.59 8.16
N ASN A 100 -11.23 -17.51 8.99
CA ASN A 100 -10.44 -18.61 9.54
C ASN A 100 -10.01 -19.60 8.44
N ASP A 101 -10.93 -19.99 7.56
CA ASP A 101 -10.64 -20.85 6.41
C ASP A 101 -9.60 -20.23 5.46
N LEU A 102 -9.71 -18.92 5.21
CA LEU A 102 -8.73 -18.18 4.41
C LEU A 102 -7.37 -18.04 5.13
N PHE A 103 -7.35 -17.76 6.43
CA PHE A 103 -6.12 -17.49 7.20
C PHE A 103 -5.17 -18.70 7.26
N GLY A 104 -5.73 -19.90 7.42
CA GLY A 104 -4.94 -21.14 7.39
C GLY A 104 -4.30 -21.44 6.02
N ASN A 105 -4.92 -20.96 4.94
CA ASN A 105 -4.51 -21.24 3.56
C ASN A 105 -3.84 -20.06 2.84
N ALA A 106 -3.71 -18.89 3.47
CA ALA A 106 -3.23 -17.66 2.83
C ALA A 106 -1.70 -17.67 2.60
N PRO A 107 -1.22 -17.73 1.35
CA PRO A 107 0.20 -17.59 1.05
C PRO A 107 0.73 -16.17 1.29
N THR A 108 -0.11 -15.13 1.27
CA THR A 108 0.30 -13.76 1.62
C THR A 108 -0.78 -13.02 2.40
N TRP A 109 -0.39 -11.99 3.16
CA TRP A 109 -1.34 -11.05 3.76
C TRP A 109 -2.14 -10.28 2.68
N VAL A 110 -1.57 -10.09 1.49
CA VAL A 110 -2.18 -9.35 0.38
C VAL A 110 -3.37 -10.12 -0.18
N CYS A 111 -3.22 -11.42 -0.47
CA CYS A 111 -4.32 -12.22 -1.00
C CYS A 111 -5.44 -12.42 0.03
N PHE A 112 -5.11 -12.59 1.32
CA PHE A 112 -6.10 -12.59 2.40
C PHE A 112 -6.89 -11.29 2.47
N TYR A 113 -6.20 -10.14 2.51
CA TYR A 113 -6.85 -8.83 2.51
C TYR A 113 -7.73 -8.64 1.27
N ARG A 114 -7.22 -8.97 0.08
CA ARG A 114 -7.92 -8.80 -1.20
C ARG A 114 -9.26 -9.55 -1.26
N GLU A 115 -9.28 -10.82 -0.87
CA GLU A 115 -10.49 -11.66 -0.98
C GLU A 115 -11.48 -11.46 0.19
N LEU A 116 -11.03 -11.04 1.36
CA LEU A 116 -11.89 -10.83 2.55
C LEU A 116 -12.35 -9.37 2.73
N MET A 117 -11.42 -8.42 2.64
CA MET A 117 -11.59 -7.00 3.03
C MET A 117 -11.36 -5.98 1.89
N GLY A 118 -10.88 -6.41 0.71
CA GLY A 118 -10.71 -5.55 -0.45
C GLY A 118 -12.05 -5.07 -1.02
N GLY A 119 -12.04 -4.19 -2.02
CA GLY A 119 -13.27 -3.58 -2.61
C GLY A 119 -14.22 -4.53 -3.36
N ARG A 120 -13.99 -5.85 -3.29
CA ARG A 120 -14.91 -6.96 -3.68
C ARG A 120 -14.78 -8.15 -2.70
N GLY A 121 -14.39 -7.84 -1.47
CA GLY A 121 -14.14 -8.81 -0.41
C GLY A 121 -15.44 -9.39 0.13
N MET A 122 -15.37 -10.59 0.68
CA MET A 122 -16.52 -11.32 1.21
C MET A 122 -17.29 -10.55 2.30
N ILE A 123 -16.62 -9.68 3.07
CA ILE A 123 -17.27 -8.84 4.08
C ILE A 123 -18.27 -7.84 3.45
N HIS A 124 -18.01 -7.32 2.24
CA HIS A 124 -18.95 -6.48 1.50
C HIS A 124 -20.13 -7.25 0.87
N ILE A 125 -20.07 -8.59 0.84
CA ILE A 125 -21.19 -9.45 0.43
C ILE A 125 -22.08 -9.74 1.65
N LEU A 126 -21.49 -9.84 2.84
CA LEU A 126 -22.22 -10.07 4.09
C LEU A 126 -22.91 -8.79 4.59
N PHE A 127 -22.26 -7.63 4.53
CA PHE A 127 -22.79 -6.39 5.07
C PHE A 127 -23.02 -5.37 3.95
N GLU A 128 -24.19 -5.46 3.31
CA GLU A 128 -24.58 -4.59 2.18
C GLU A 128 -24.92 -3.15 2.59
N THR A 129 -25.33 -2.91 3.84
CA THR A 129 -25.72 -1.59 4.34
C THR A 129 -24.55 -0.89 5.06
N ASP A 130 -24.44 0.43 4.91
CA ASP A 130 -23.45 1.25 5.66
C ASP A 130 -23.60 1.09 7.18
N GLU A 131 -24.82 0.83 7.66
CA GLU A 131 -25.14 0.69 9.08
C GLU A 131 -24.67 -0.66 9.64
N ASP A 132 -25.02 -1.77 9.00
CA ASP A 132 -24.56 -3.11 9.37
C ASP A 132 -23.04 -3.19 9.28
N PHE A 133 -22.45 -2.65 8.20
CA PHE A 133 -21.01 -2.62 8.00
C PHE A 133 -20.33 -1.83 9.13
N GLY A 134 -20.84 -0.63 9.46
CA GLY A 134 -20.36 0.16 10.60
C GLY A 134 -20.50 -0.57 11.95
N GLN A 135 -21.61 -1.27 12.19
CA GLN A 135 -21.78 -2.11 13.38
C GLN A 135 -20.77 -3.27 13.42
N PHE A 136 -20.55 -3.94 12.30
CA PHE A 136 -19.57 -5.03 12.19
C PHE A 136 -18.13 -4.54 12.45
N LEU A 137 -17.75 -3.33 12.00
CA LEU A 137 -16.43 -2.75 12.32
C LEU A 137 -16.20 -2.50 13.83
N ARG A 138 -17.26 -2.52 14.65
CA ARG A 138 -17.21 -2.44 16.12
C ARG A 138 -17.32 -3.81 16.81
N SER A 139 -17.41 -4.91 16.04
CA SER A 139 -17.57 -6.27 16.57
C SER A 139 -16.24 -6.91 16.97
N GLU A 140 -16.29 -7.82 17.95
CA GLU A 140 -15.15 -8.67 18.32
C GLU A 140 -14.67 -9.52 17.13
N GLN A 141 -15.58 -9.98 16.26
CA GLN A 141 -15.24 -10.76 15.08
C GLN A 141 -14.35 -9.95 14.11
N TYR A 142 -14.64 -8.66 13.90
CA TYR A 142 -13.75 -7.79 13.12
C TYR A 142 -12.40 -7.56 13.81
N HIS A 143 -12.37 -7.42 15.15
CA HIS A 143 -11.12 -7.32 15.89
C HIS A 143 -10.23 -8.56 15.70
N GLN A 144 -10.79 -9.77 15.79
CA GLN A 144 -10.04 -11.01 15.54
C GLN A 144 -9.53 -11.10 14.09
N ILE A 145 -10.30 -10.65 13.10
CA ILE A 145 -9.87 -10.58 11.69
C ILE A 145 -8.69 -9.61 11.51
N GLN A 146 -8.65 -8.49 12.24
CA GLN A 146 -7.50 -7.57 12.24
C GLN A 146 -6.26 -8.16 12.93
N LEU A 147 -6.43 -8.99 13.97
CA LEU A 147 -5.33 -9.76 14.57
C LEU A 147 -4.78 -10.83 13.60
N MET A 148 -5.66 -11.55 12.90
CA MET A 148 -5.27 -12.49 11.82
C MET A 148 -4.46 -11.79 10.73
N LEU A 149 -4.94 -10.66 10.19
CA LEU A 149 -4.20 -9.89 9.20
C LEU A 149 -2.84 -9.40 9.72
N THR A 150 -2.77 -9.01 11.00
CA THR A 150 -1.52 -8.61 11.65
C THR A 150 -0.53 -9.78 11.74
N ALA A 151 -1.02 -10.99 12.08
CA ALA A 151 -0.22 -12.20 12.14
C ALA A 151 0.25 -12.70 10.75
N LEU A 152 -0.49 -12.44 9.68
CA LEU A 152 0.00 -12.64 8.31
C LEU A 152 1.11 -11.63 7.96
N ARG A 153 0.98 -10.37 8.39
CA ARG A 153 1.95 -9.29 8.14
C ARG A 153 3.24 -9.38 8.95
N SER A 154 3.32 -10.29 9.92
CA SER A 154 4.54 -10.64 10.65
C SER A 154 5.26 -11.88 10.11
N ARG A 155 4.77 -12.51 9.03
CA ARG A 155 5.48 -13.58 8.34
C ARG A 155 6.49 -12.95 7.36
N ASP A 156 7.76 -13.33 7.45
CA ASP A 156 8.76 -12.96 6.44
C ASP A 156 8.43 -13.68 5.13
N GLN A 157 7.92 -12.91 4.16
CA GLN A 157 7.44 -13.37 2.87
C GLN A 157 7.92 -12.39 1.79
N PRO A 158 8.12 -12.83 0.53
CA PRO A 158 8.61 -11.96 -0.54
C PRO A 158 7.74 -10.72 -0.71
N GLU A 159 8.36 -9.55 -0.86
CA GLU A 159 7.71 -8.24 -0.72
C GLU A 159 6.58 -7.95 -1.75
N ASN A 160 6.43 -8.75 -2.80
CA ASN A 160 5.37 -8.59 -3.81
C ASN A 160 4.70 -9.95 -4.13
N ASP A 161 3.37 -10.00 -4.09
CA ASP A 161 2.56 -11.03 -4.78
C ASP A 161 2.72 -10.77 -6.30
N PRO A 162 3.19 -11.73 -7.11
CA PRO A 162 3.33 -11.55 -8.55
C PRO A 162 2.03 -11.14 -9.27
N ASN A 163 0.87 -11.37 -8.65
CA ASN A 163 -0.44 -11.02 -9.18
C ASN A 163 -0.94 -9.62 -8.76
N ASP A 164 -0.31 -8.98 -7.76
CA ASP A 164 -0.78 -7.70 -7.20
C ASP A 164 0.32 -6.61 -7.31
N PRO A 165 0.46 -5.98 -8.50
CA PRO A 165 1.59 -5.12 -8.80
C PRO A 165 1.53 -3.79 -8.04
N GLN A 166 2.48 -3.60 -7.12
CA GLN A 166 2.58 -2.45 -6.21
C GLN A 166 2.33 -1.09 -6.90
N ARG A 167 1.61 -0.22 -6.18
CA ARG A 167 1.26 1.14 -6.60
C ARG A 167 1.66 2.14 -5.54
N MET A 168 2.35 3.20 -5.95
CA MET A 168 2.66 4.33 -5.08
C MET A 168 1.47 5.30 -5.04
N ILE A 169 1.10 5.73 -3.83
CA ILE A 169 0.19 6.86 -3.60
C ILE A 169 0.99 8.04 -3.02
N THR A 170 0.57 9.26 -3.35
CA THR A 170 1.19 10.49 -2.80
C THR A 170 0.08 11.34 -2.20
N VAL A 171 0.10 11.48 -0.87
CA VAL A 171 -0.91 12.23 -0.11
C VAL A 171 -0.33 13.57 0.34
N ARG A 172 -1.12 14.63 0.27
CA ARG A 172 -0.76 15.94 0.85
C ARG A 172 -1.36 16.03 2.25
N LEU A 173 -0.51 16.10 3.28
CA LEU A 173 -0.90 16.21 4.68
C LEU A 173 -0.57 17.61 5.23
N PRO A 174 -1.36 18.15 6.18
CA PRO A 174 -0.93 19.29 6.99
C PRO A 174 0.34 18.96 7.77
N LYS A 175 1.20 19.96 8.00
CA LYS A 175 2.50 19.78 8.66
C LYS A 175 2.38 19.09 10.03
N SER A 176 1.47 19.56 10.88
CA SER A 176 1.23 19.00 12.22
C SER A 176 0.75 17.54 12.22
N LEU A 177 -0.05 17.15 11.22
CA LEU A 177 -0.48 15.75 11.06
C LEU A 177 0.69 14.86 10.63
N HIS A 178 1.57 15.35 9.76
CA HIS A 178 2.78 14.64 9.38
C HIS A 178 3.75 14.47 10.57
N GLU A 179 3.97 15.54 11.35
CA GLU A 179 4.82 15.50 12.55
C GLU A 179 4.30 14.49 13.58
N SER A 180 3.00 14.51 13.89
CA SER A 180 2.37 13.53 14.79
C SER A 180 2.52 12.07 14.31
N ILE A 181 2.41 11.82 13.00
CA ILE A 181 2.65 10.48 12.43
C ILE A 181 4.12 10.05 12.57
N CYS A 182 5.08 10.97 12.43
CA CYS A 182 6.50 10.69 12.64
C CYS A 182 6.83 10.39 14.11
N GLU A 183 6.31 11.20 15.04
CA GLU A 183 6.47 11.00 16.49
C GLU A 183 5.90 9.64 16.93
N GLU A 184 4.73 9.26 16.41
CA GLU A 184 4.11 7.98 16.71
C GLU A 184 4.87 6.79 16.13
N ALA A 185 5.35 6.90 14.88
CA ALA A 185 6.18 5.87 14.26
C ALA A 185 7.49 5.65 15.05
N LEU A 186 8.11 6.74 15.53
CA LEU A 186 9.29 6.71 16.40
C LEU A 186 8.97 6.08 17.76
N ARG A 187 7.86 6.47 18.42
CA ARG A 187 7.38 5.88 19.68
C ARG A 187 7.15 4.36 19.57
N LEU A 188 6.65 3.90 18.42
CA LEU A 188 6.41 2.49 18.12
C LEU A 188 7.62 1.76 17.51
N LYS A 189 8.75 2.45 17.30
CA LYS A 189 9.99 1.92 16.69
C LYS A 189 9.77 1.27 15.31
N ILE A 190 8.90 1.86 14.49
CA ILE A 190 8.60 1.40 13.12
C ILE A 190 8.78 2.52 12.10
N SER A 191 8.92 2.17 10.83
CA SER A 191 8.93 3.19 9.76
C SER A 191 7.55 3.83 9.59
N VAL A 192 7.53 5.11 9.18
CA VAL A 192 6.30 5.84 8.83
C VAL A 192 5.46 5.06 7.82
N ASN A 193 6.10 4.41 6.83
CA ASN A 193 5.40 3.56 5.87
C ASN A 193 4.70 2.35 6.53
N ARG A 194 5.36 1.67 7.48
CA ARG A 194 4.76 0.53 8.21
C ARG A 194 3.55 0.98 9.04
N LEU A 195 3.63 2.14 9.70
CA LEU A 195 2.50 2.74 10.43
C LEU A 195 1.34 3.11 9.47
N CYS A 196 1.64 3.81 8.38
CA CYS A 196 0.64 4.23 7.40
C CYS A 196 -0.07 3.04 6.74
N ILE A 197 0.66 2.00 6.32
CA ILE A 197 0.04 0.81 5.73
C ILE A 197 -0.85 0.10 6.77
N SER A 198 -0.39 -0.11 8.00
CA SER A 198 -1.22 -0.74 9.03
C SER A 198 -2.49 0.05 9.36
N ARG A 199 -2.46 1.39 9.27
CA ARG A 199 -3.68 2.23 9.36
C ARG A 199 -4.59 2.11 8.15
N MET A 200 -4.06 2.04 6.92
CA MET A 200 -4.86 1.91 5.70
C MET A 200 -5.51 0.53 5.51
N LEU A 201 -5.12 -0.47 6.32
CA LEU A 201 -5.73 -1.80 6.36
C LEU A 201 -6.91 -1.91 7.34
N GLN A 202 -7.08 -0.92 8.20
CA GLN A 202 -8.30 -0.75 8.99
C GLN A 202 -9.38 -0.16 8.08
N LEU A 203 -10.54 -0.81 8.06
CA LEU A 203 -11.70 -0.33 7.30
C LEU A 203 -12.32 0.84 8.06
N LEU A 204 -12.84 1.82 7.32
CA LEU A 204 -13.49 3.00 7.89
C LEU A 204 -15.00 2.83 7.85
N ASP A 205 -15.67 3.17 8.95
CA ASP A 205 -17.13 3.29 8.99
C ASP A 205 -17.58 4.39 8.00
N PRO A 206 -18.47 4.10 7.02
CA PRO A 206 -18.93 5.06 6.03
C PRO A 206 -19.52 6.35 6.62
N GLN A 207 -20.12 6.29 7.82
CA GLN A 207 -20.68 7.47 8.50
C GLN A 207 -19.59 8.40 9.06
N MET A 208 -18.38 7.91 9.30
CA MET A 208 -17.24 8.72 9.75
C MET A 208 -16.58 9.52 8.60
N ILE A 209 -17.00 9.32 7.35
CA ILE A 209 -16.48 10.05 6.18
C ILE A 209 -17.31 11.33 5.95
N PRO A 210 -16.73 12.54 6.06
CA PRO A 210 -17.48 13.78 5.87
C PRO A 210 -18.09 13.88 4.46
N LYS A 211 -19.42 14.01 4.40
CA LYS A 211 -20.21 14.05 3.15
C LYS A 211 -19.99 15.37 2.38
N THR A 212 -18.84 15.50 1.71
CA THR A 212 -18.47 16.74 1.00
C THR A 212 -19.39 16.99 -0.21
N LYS A 213 -19.92 18.20 -0.34
CA LYS A 213 -20.77 18.62 -1.48
C LYS A 213 -19.97 18.90 -2.78
N SER A 214 -18.64 18.85 -2.72
CA SER A 214 -17.78 19.08 -3.88
C SER A 214 -17.56 17.79 -4.69
N LYS A 215 -17.62 17.90 -6.03
CA LYS A 215 -17.21 16.82 -6.95
C LYS A 215 -15.83 16.26 -6.55
N PRO A 216 -15.62 14.92 -6.51
CA PRO A 216 -14.35 14.32 -6.09
C PRO A 216 -13.14 14.92 -6.82
N ARG A 217 -12.21 15.51 -6.07
CA ARG A 217 -11.02 16.18 -6.62
C ARG A 217 -9.92 15.16 -6.91
N GLY A 218 -9.68 14.88 -8.19
CA GLY A 218 -8.57 14.03 -8.61
C GLY A 218 -8.74 13.49 -10.03
N ARG A 219 -7.70 12.84 -10.55
CA ARG A 219 -7.86 11.97 -11.72
C ARG A 219 -8.51 10.67 -11.25
N LYS A 220 -9.62 10.26 -11.87
CA LYS A 220 -10.16 8.89 -11.67
C LYS A 220 -9.06 7.87 -11.96
N PRO A 221 -8.93 6.77 -11.19
CA PRO A 221 -7.93 5.75 -11.45
C PRO A 221 -8.05 5.24 -12.90
N ARG A 222 -6.95 5.28 -13.64
CA ARG A 222 -6.95 5.01 -15.09
C ARG A 222 -7.09 3.51 -15.32
N THR A 223 -8.31 3.06 -15.61
CA THR A 223 -8.60 1.65 -15.93
C THR A 223 -7.71 1.17 -17.08
N THR A 224 -6.98 0.07 -16.84
CA THR A 224 -5.88 -0.42 -17.68
C THR A 224 -6.33 -0.85 -19.08
N THR A 225 -7.63 -1.13 -19.25
CA THR A 225 -8.28 -1.58 -20.49
C THR A 225 -7.98 -0.69 -21.70
N LYS A 226 -7.87 0.63 -21.52
CA LYS A 226 -7.52 1.55 -22.63
C LYS A 226 -6.03 1.55 -23.00
N GLN A 227 -5.15 0.99 -22.17
CA GLN A 227 -3.72 0.94 -22.45
C GLN A 227 -3.35 -0.26 -23.33
N ALA A 228 -3.96 -1.43 -23.11
CA ALA A 228 -3.79 -2.60 -23.98
C ALA A 228 -4.17 -2.27 -25.43
N LYS A 229 -5.34 -1.66 -25.65
CA LYS A 229 -5.80 -1.27 -26.99
C LYS A 229 -4.92 -0.20 -27.68
N ARG A 230 -4.18 0.60 -26.91
CA ARG A 230 -3.21 1.58 -27.46
C ARG A 230 -1.84 0.96 -27.75
N ALA A 231 -1.41 -0.04 -26.98
CA ALA A 231 -0.20 -0.81 -27.28
C ALA A 231 -0.38 -1.66 -28.55
N GLN A 232 -1.52 -2.34 -28.69
CA GLN A 232 -1.85 -3.12 -29.88
C GLN A 232 -1.91 -2.24 -31.15
N ALA A 233 -2.57 -1.09 -31.08
CA ALA A 233 -2.66 -0.16 -32.21
C ALA A 233 -1.30 0.44 -32.64
N ALA A 234 -0.34 0.58 -31.71
CA ALA A 234 1.01 1.02 -32.05
C ALA A 234 1.82 -0.07 -32.79
N ALA A 235 1.58 -1.35 -32.49
CA ALA A 235 2.25 -2.48 -33.11
C ALA A 235 1.74 -2.82 -34.53
N THR A 236 0.70 -2.13 -35.03
CA THR A 236 0.11 -2.39 -36.37
C THR A 236 0.41 -1.31 -37.41
N GLN A 237 1.33 -0.37 -37.14
CA GLN A 237 1.63 0.76 -38.04
C GLN A 237 3.07 0.77 -38.59
N ASP A 238 3.91 -0.21 -38.25
CA ASP A 238 5.32 -0.30 -38.67
C ASP A 238 5.55 -1.34 -39.78
N SER A 239 4.57 -1.47 -40.68
CA SER A 239 4.65 -2.34 -41.87
C SER A 239 4.09 -1.62 -43.10
N SER A 240 4.98 -0.96 -43.84
CA SER A 240 4.71 -0.46 -45.20
C SER A 240 5.97 -0.59 -46.07
N PRO A 241 5.83 -0.76 -47.41
CA PRO A 241 6.82 -1.52 -48.17
C PRO A 241 8.02 -0.70 -48.65
N LEU A 242 9.11 -1.41 -48.94
CA LEU A 242 10.30 -0.88 -49.61
C LEU A 242 9.94 -0.26 -50.98
N PRO A 243 10.44 0.94 -51.31
CA PRO A 243 10.31 1.50 -52.66
C PRO A 243 11.20 0.73 -53.64
N GLN A 244 10.64 0.31 -54.77
CA GLN A 244 11.42 -0.30 -55.85
C GLN A 244 12.26 0.76 -56.57
N VAL A 245 13.53 0.43 -56.82
CA VAL A 245 14.41 1.19 -57.72
C VAL A 245 14.42 0.48 -59.08
N SER A 246 14.11 1.22 -60.15
CA SER A 246 14.27 0.75 -61.53
C SER A 246 15.35 1.57 -62.26
N PRO A 247 16.15 0.95 -63.14
CA PRO A 247 17.30 1.61 -63.77
C PRO A 247 16.89 2.55 -64.90
N ARG A 248 17.77 3.50 -65.24
CA ARG A 248 17.62 4.39 -66.41
C ARG A 248 18.92 4.44 -67.20
N LEU A 249 18.96 3.67 -68.28
CA LEU A 249 19.89 3.85 -69.42
C LEU A 249 19.32 4.94 -70.36
N PRO A 250 20.12 5.52 -71.27
CA PRO A 250 20.69 4.85 -72.44
C PRO A 250 22.12 4.32 -72.25
#